data_AF-A0A8J4Q618-F1
#
_entry.id   AF-A0A8J4Q618-F1
#
_cell.length_a   1.000
_cell.length_b   1.000
_cell.length_c   1.000
_cell.angle_alpha   90.00
_cell.angle_beta   90.00
_cell.angle_gamma   90.00
#
_symmetry.space_group_name_H-M   'P 1'
#
loop_
_entity.id
_entity.type
_entity.pdbx_description
1 polymer ?
#
loop_
_entity_poly.entity_id
_entity_poly.type
_entity_poly.pdbx_seq_one_letter_code
_entity_poly.pdbx_strand_id
1 'polypeptide(L)'
;MDQTRKHQVSLRGASVKEITRDALLEKVSQERELRNYARRATAAALFIQRVWRRYKVTKAVALQLQEEWESLLNRNAGVMTGTWISNAVLRPFLFFTACLSVQRQKIQVRDINCMQKCFRILLESLNSTDIKENFCSLATSTLEERRVWAFQTRKLISLCLFILSEFNKSHTGCQDIIVLTSLAMRLVVFLTDLKRWKSITADNRQDADIAVKDLICFMGSSKSDTDGRVMLDVHNAAEQYCVFLVTIPWLVQRLPSVLVPALKHKSILSPCFQTILALADLERENFN
;
A
#
# COMPACT_ATOMS: atom_id res chain seq x y z
N MET A 1 87.33 -21.91 -56.33
CA MET A 1 86.68 -22.08 -55.02
C MET A 1 86.74 -20.73 -54.32
N ASP A 2 85.95 -19.75 -54.76
CA ASP A 2 84.55 -19.48 -54.39
C ASP A 2 84.42 -18.91 -52.97
N GLN A 3 84.54 -17.58 -52.85
CA GLN A 3 84.15 -16.81 -51.68
C GLN A 3 83.09 -15.80 -52.10
N THR A 4 81.82 -16.22 -52.04
CA THR A 4 80.69 -15.31 -52.16
C THR A 4 80.07 -15.09 -50.78
N ARG A 5 80.39 -13.94 -50.18
CA ARG A 5 79.71 -13.37 -49.02
C ARG A 5 78.21 -13.24 -49.35
N LYS A 6 77.38 -14.15 -48.83
CA LYS A 6 75.92 -14.01 -48.89
C LYS A 6 75.49 -12.89 -47.95
N HIS A 7 75.33 -11.69 -48.52
CA HIS A 7 74.52 -10.63 -47.93
C HIS A 7 73.07 -11.14 -47.89
N GLN A 8 72.61 -11.55 -46.71
CA GLN A 8 71.21 -11.84 -46.48
C GLN A 8 70.48 -10.50 -46.32
N VAL A 9 70.02 -9.95 -47.44
CA VAL A 9 69.19 -8.74 -47.44
C VAL A 9 67.80 -9.12 -46.95
N SER A 10 67.45 -8.68 -45.74
CA SER A 10 66.11 -8.83 -45.17
C SER A 10 65.13 -7.88 -45.89
N LEU A 11 64.64 -8.30 -47.06
CA LEU A 11 63.63 -7.59 -47.86
C LEU A 11 62.21 -8.15 -47.66
N ARG A 12 61.85 -8.43 -46.42
CA ARG A 12 60.43 -8.55 -46.05
C ARG A 12 60.23 -7.81 -44.76
N GLY A 13 59.59 -6.64 -44.86
CA GLY A 13 59.08 -5.92 -43.72
C GLY A 13 58.38 -6.89 -42.78
N ALA A 14 58.58 -6.67 -41.48
CA ALA A 14 57.97 -7.43 -40.41
C ALA A 14 56.53 -7.76 -40.79
N SER A 15 56.28 -9.05 -41.08
CA SER A 15 54.93 -9.57 -41.23
C SER A 15 54.21 -9.22 -39.93
N VAL A 16 53.36 -8.20 -39.99
CA VAL A 16 52.22 -8.10 -39.10
C VAL A 16 51.56 -9.47 -39.21
N LYS A 17 51.69 -10.30 -38.18
CA LYS A 17 51.09 -11.64 -38.15
C LYS A 17 49.63 -11.48 -38.58
N GLU A 18 49.27 -12.05 -39.73
CA GLU A 18 47.89 -12.04 -40.20
C GLU A 18 47.03 -12.60 -39.07
N ILE A 19 46.11 -11.78 -38.57
CA ILE A 19 45.23 -12.17 -37.48
C ILE A 19 44.43 -13.36 -37.99
N THR A 20 44.52 -14.49 -37.28
CA THR A 20 43.77 -15.69 -37.66
C THR A 20 42.28 -15.37 -37.67
N ARG A 21 41.54 -16.00 -38.60
CA ARG A 21 40.08 -15.81 -38.74
C ARG A 21 39.36 -15.91 -37.41
N ASP A 22 39.75 -16.87 -36.57
CA ASP A 22 39.14 -17.11 -35.26
C ASP A 22 39.44 -15.97 -34.27
N ALA A 23 40.66 -15.42 -34.27
CA ALA A 23 41.01 -14.26 -33.45
C ALA A 23 40.28 -12.98 -33.91
N LEU A 24 39.98 -12.83 -35.20
CA LEU A 24 39.12 -11.75 -35.71
C LEU A 24 37.67 -11.94 -35.26
N LEU A 25 37.14 -13.16 -35.32
CA LEU A 25 35.78 -13.46 -34.89
C LEU A 25 35.59 -13.24 -33.38
N GLU A 26 36.57 -13.63 -32.57
CA GLU A 26 36.57 -13.39 -31.13
C GLU A 26 36.66 -11.90 -30.79
N LYS A 27 37.49 -11.13 -31.51
CA LYS A 27 37.54 -9.68 -31.33
C LYS A 27 36.19 -9.02 -31.66
N VAL A 28 35.52 -9.46 -32.73
CA VAL A 28 34.19 -8.96 -33.11
C VAL A 28 33.12 -9.38 -32.10
N SER A 29 33.19 -10.58 -31.53
CA SER A 29 32.24 -11.01 -30.48
C SER A 29 32.41 -10.17 -29.21
N GLN A 30 33.65 -9.96 -28.74
CA GLN A 30 33.95 -9.09 -27.61
C GLN A 30 33.48 -7.65 -27.84
N GLU A 31 33.67 -7.10 -29.04
CA GLU A 31 33.20 -5.75 -29.37
C GLU A 31 31.65 -5.67 -29.38
N ARG A 32 30.96 -6.71 -29.86
CA ARG A 32 29.49 -6.80 -29.80
C ARG A 32 28.99 -6.87 -28.36
N GLU A 33 29.67 -7.64 -27.50
CA GLU A 33 29.35 -7.74 -26.07
C GLU A 33 29.53 -6.40 -25.37
N LEU A 34 30.63 -5.68 -25.61
CA LEU A 34 30.86 -4.34 -25.08
C LEU A 34 29.76 -3.36 -25.51
N ARG A 35 29.37 -3.37 -26.80
CA ARG A 35 28.27 -2.53 -27.30
C ARG A 35 26.91 -2.93 -26.73
N ASN A 36 26.69 -4.21 -26.45
CA ASN A 36 25.47 -4.69 -25.80
C ASN A 36 25.41 -4.23 -24.34
N TYR A 37 26.52 -4.41 -23.61
CA TYR A 37 26.65 -3.93 -22.24
C TYR A 37 26.45 -2.41 -22.15
N ALA A 38 27.11 -1.64 -23.02
CA ALA A 38 26.96 -0.18 -23.06
C ALA A 38 25.50 0.26 -23.29
N ARG A 39 24.78 -0.40 -24.20
CA ARG A 39 23.34 -0.13 -24.43
C ARG A 39 22.50 -0.43 -23.19
N ARG A 40 22.73 -1.58 -22.53
CA ARG A 40 22.03 -1.94 -21.29
C ARG A 40 22.33 -0.99 -20.15
N ALA A 41 23.58 -0.58 -19.99
CA ALA A 41 24.01 0.38 -18.98
C ALA A 41 23.35 1.75 -19.19
N THR A 42 23.31 2.25 -20.42
CA THR A 42 22.61 3.50 -20.76
C THR A 42 21.11 3.41 -20.51
N ALA A 43 20.47 2.30 -20.89
CA ALA A 43 19.04 2.09 -20.63
C ALA A 43 18.73 2.03 -19.12
N ALA A 44 19.56 1.33 -18.35
CA ALA A 44 19.44 1.25 -16.90
C ALA A 44 19.63 2.63 -16.24
N ALA A 45 20.63 3.41 -16.68
CA ALA A 45 20.86 4.76 -16.19
C ALA A 45 19.66 5.68 -16.46
N LEU A 46 19.09 5.65 -17.67
CA LEU A 46 17.88 6.43 -18.00
C LEU A 46 16.67 6.00 -17.16
N PHE A 47 16.51 4.70 -16.90
CA PHE A 47 15.47 4.19 -16.04
C PHE A 47 15.62 4.70 -14.60
N ILE A 48 16.81 4.58 -14.00
CA ILE A 48 17.11 5.05 -12.65
C ILE A 48 16.86 6.56 -12.56
N GLN A 49 17.35 7.35 -13.53
CA GLN A 49 17.13 8.79 -13.57
C GLN A 49 15.65 9.15 -13.64
N ARG A 50 14.86 8.45 -14.46
CA ARG A 50 13.41 8.67 -14.59
C ARG A 50 12.69 8.38 -13.27
N VAL A 51 12.99 7.25 -12.64
CA VAL A 51 12.41 6.85 -11.35
C VAL A 51 12.77 7.86 -10.26
N TRP A 52 14.04 8.26 -10.19
CA TRP A 52 14.52 9.22 -9.20
C TRP A 52 13.93 10.62 -9.37
N ARG A 53 13.87 11.13 -10.61
CA ARG A 53 13.25 12.44 -10.89
C ARG A 53 11.77 12.45 -10.52
N ARG A 54 11.03 11.38 -10.84
CA ARG A 54 9.62 11.21 -10.44
C ARG A 54 9.50 11.18 -8.92
N TYR A 55 10.32 10.38 -8.25
CA TYR A 55 10.35 10.31 -6.78
C TYR A 55 10.60 11.67 -6.14
N LYS A 56 11.63 12.41 -6.60
CA LYS A 56 11.98 13.72 -6.07
C LYS A 56 10.81 14.71 -6.16
N VAL A 57 10.18 14.80 -7.32
CA VAL A 57 9.04 15.72 -7.53
C VAL A 57 7.83 15.28 -6.72
N THR A 58 7.47 13.99 -6.75
CA THR A 58 6.35 13.47 -5.95
C THR A 58 6.56 13.72 -4.45
N LYS A 59 7.78 13.51 -3.94
CA LYS A 59 8.12 13.77 -2.55
C LYS A 59 8.01 15.25 -2.19
N ALA A 60 8.50 16.15 -3.05
CA ALA A 60 8.41 17.59 -2.81
C ALA A 60 6.95 18.04 -2.73
N VAL A 61 6.10 17.61 -3.66
CA VAL A 61 4.66 17.91 -3.66
C VAL A 61 3.98 17.31 -2.42
N ALA A 62 4.32 16.08 -2.03
CA ALA A 62 3.74 15.45 -0.85
C ALA A 62 4.05 16.21 0.45
N LEU A 63 5.28 16.73 0.60
CA LEU A 63 5.67 17.54 1.75
C LEU A 63 4.95 18.89 1.78
N GLN A 64 4.85 19.56 0.62
CA GLN A 64 4.11 20.81 0.52
C GLN A 64 2.63 20.62 0.86
N LEU A 65 2.00 19.58 0.32
CA LEU A 65 0.61 19.24 0.63
C LEU A 65 0.40 18.90 2.10
N GLN A 66 1.37 18.25 2.76
CA GLN A 66 1.30 17.97 4.20
C GLN A 66 1.31 19.27 5.02
N GLU A 67 2.15 20.25 4.66
CA GLU A 67 2.21 21.56 5.32
C GLU A 67 0.93 22.38 5.12
N GLU A 68 0.42 22.43 3.88
CA GLU A 68 -0.83 23.11 3.56
C GLU A 68 -2.02 22.48 4.30
N TRP A 69 -2.06 21.14 4.36
CA TRP A 69 -3.08 20.38 5.07
C TRP A 69 -3.04 20.62 6.58
N GLU A 70 -1.85 20.64 7.19
CA GLU A 70 -1.69 20.97 8.62
C GLU A 70 -2.15 22.40 8.92
N SER A 71 -1.78 23.37 8.07
CA SER A 71 -2.21 24.78 8.18
C SER A 71 -3.73 24.91 8.05
N LEU A 72 -4.34 24.21 7.10
CA LEU A 72 -5.79 24.20 6.89
C LEU A 72 -6.52 23.68 8.13
N LEU A 73 -6.09 22.53 8.67
CA LEU A 73 -6.72 21.93 9.84
C LEU A 73 -6.57 22.76 11.11
N ASN A 74 -5.45 23.46 11.28
CA ASN A 74 -5.25 24.32 12.45
C ASN A 74 -6.11 25.60 12.42
N ARG A 75 -6.59 26.03 11.25
CA ARG A 75 -7.42 27.24 11.08
C ARG A 75 -8.92 26.98 11.15
N ASN A 76 -9.35 25.75 10.91
CA ASN A 76 -10.76 25.43 10.77
C ASN A 76 -11.40 25.05 12.11
N ALA A 77 -12.32 25.88 12.58
CA ALA A 77 -13.19 25.62 13.74
C ALA A 77 -14.67 25.42 13.34
N GLY A 78 -14.95 25.31 12.04
CA GLY A 78 -16.31 25.18 11.50
C GLY A 78 -16.81 23.74 11.42
N VAL A 79 -18.12 23.58 11.26
CA VAL A 79 -18.79 22.30 10.99
C VAL A 79 -18.23 21.66 9.73
N MET A 80 -17.74 20.42 9.84
CA MET A 80 -17.13 19.68 8.75
C MET A 80 -18.15 18.75 8.09
N THR A 81 -18.51 19.01 6.84
CA THR A 81 -19.38 18.09 6.07
C THR A 81 -18.62 16.85 5.63
N GLY A 82 -19.33 15.73 5.39
CA GLY A 82 -18.72 14.49 4.88
C GLY A 82 -18.01 14.70 3.53
N THR A 83 -18.57 15.53 2.64
CA THR A 83 -17.95 15.90 1.36
C THR A 83 -16.69 16.73 1.54
N TRP A 84 -16.68 17.65 2.51
CA TRP A 84 -15.50 18.44 2.86
C TRP A 84 -14.39 17.55 3.43
N ILE A 85 -14.73 16.61 4.31
CA ILE A 85 -13.79 15.63 4.86
C ILE A 85 -13.20 14.78 3.72
N SER A 86 -14.03 14.28 2.81
CA SER A 86 -13.55 13.52 1.65
C SER A 86 -12.55 14.34 0.81
N ASN A 87 -12.86 15.59 0.49
CA ASN A 87 -12.08 16.37 -0.46
C ASN A 87 -10.88 17.10 0.16
N ALA A 88 -11.06 17.73 1.32
CA ALA A 88 -10.06 18.58 1.96
C ALA A 88 -9.19 17.81 2.96
N VAL A 89 -9.74 16.79 3.63
CA VAL A 89 -9.00 16.00 4.62
C VAL A 89 -8.40 14.75 3.98
N LEU A 90 -9.25 13.87 3.41
CA LEU A 90 -8.84 12.53 2.99
C LEU A 90 -8.01 12.51 1.71
N ARG A 91 -8.39 13.25 0.66
CA ARG A 91 -7.62 13.22 -0.61
C ARG A 91 -6.16 13.64 -0.42
N PRO A 92 -5.83 14.79 0.20
CA PRO A 92 -4.44 15.17 0.42
C PRO A 92 -3.75 14.20 1.38
N PHE A 93 -4.43 13.80 2.46
CA PHE A 93 -3.93 12.84 3.44
C PHE A 93 -3.50 11.52 2.81
N LEU A 94 -4.37 10.87 2.06
CA LEU A 94 -4.08 9.61 1.40
C LEU A 94 -2.94 9.75 0.37
N PHE A 95 -2.85 10.90 -0.30
CA PHE A 95 -1.76 11.17 -1.22
C PHE A 95 -0.40 11.26 -0.51
N PHE A 96 -0.26 12.13 0.50
CA PHE A 96 1.04 12.30 1.15
C PHE A 96 1.42 11.11 2.03
N THR A 97 0.47 10.45 2.70
CA THR A 97 0.77 9.24 3.51
C THR A 97 1.26 8.08 2.66
N ALA A 98 0.65 7.85 1.48
CA ALA A 98 1.13 6.85 0.54
C ALA A 98 2.54 7.17 0.01
N CYS A 99 2.86 8.45 -0.19
CA CYS A 99 4.17 8.88 -0.69
C CYS A 99 5.27 8.88 0.38
N LEU A 100 4.95 9.22 1.63
CA LEU A 100 5.93 9.48 2.69
C LEU A 100 6.14 8.27 3.62
N SER A 101 5.06 7.61 4.04
CA SER A 101 5.12 6.59 5.09
C SER A 101 5.24 5.16 4.54
N VAL A 102 4.50 4.83 3.47
CA VAL A 102 4.45 3.46 2.92
C VAL A 102 5.70 3.08 2.12
N GLN A 103 6.36 4.04 1.47
CA GLN A 103 7.59 3.77 0.69
C GLN A 103 8.85 3.61 1.55
N ARG A 104 8.81 3.97 2.84
CA ARG A 104 10.02 4.07 3.68
C ARG A 104 10.12 3.02 4.79
N GLN A 105 9.08 2.22 5.03
CA GLN A 105 8.99 1.29 6.19
C GLN A 105 9.37 1.95 7.54
N LYS A 106 9.31 3.29 7.61
CA LYS A 106 9.70 4.07 8.80
C LYS A 106 8.71 5.21 8.94
N ILE A 107 7.77 5.03 9.86
CA ILE A 107 6.79 6.04 10.23
C ILE A 107 7.53 7.08 11.09
N GLN A 108 7.54 8.34 10.66
CA GLN A 108 8.11 9.44 11.44
C GLN A 108 7.08 9.97 12.45
N VAL A 109 7.54 10.62 13.53
CA VAL A 109 6.65 11.22 14.54
C VAL A 109 5.65 12.20 13.92
N ARG A 110 6.07 12.98 12.92
CA ARG A 110 5.18 13.89 12.18
C ARG A 110 4.06 13.13 11.46
N ASP A 111 4.38 11.99 10.85
CA ASP A 111 3.40 11.14 10.18
C ASP A 111 2.37 10.58 11.16
N ILE A 112 2.82 10.16 12.36
CA ILE A 112 1.93 9.69 13.44
C ILE A 112 0.93 10.79 13.81
N ASN A 113 1.40 12.02 13.99
CA ASN A 113 0.53 13.14 14.32
C ASN A 113 -0.51 13.43 13.24
N CYS A 114 -0.12 13.42 11.95
CA CYS A 114 -1.05 13.58 10.84
C CYS A 114 -2.11 12.47 10.82
N MET A 115 -1.67 11.21 10.98
CA MET A 115 -2.58 10.05 11.01
C MET A 115 -3.55 10.12 12.18
N GLN A 116 -3.07 10.44 13.38
CA GLN A 116 -3.93 10.62 14.56
C GLN A 116 -4.95 11.75 14.36
N LYS A 117 -4.53 12.91 13.85
CA LYS A 117 -5.45 14.03 13.56
C LYS A 117 -6.53 13.62 12.55
N CYS A 118 -6.14 12.98 11.45
CA CYS A 118 -7.05 12.50 10.43
C CYS A 118 -8.06 11.49 11.00
N PHE A 119 -7.60 10.49 11.74
CA PHE A 119 -8.47 9.46 12.32
C PHE A 119 -9.42 10.02 13.38
N ARG A 120 -9.01 11.03 14.16
CA ARG A 120 -9.90 11.72 15.11
C ARG A 120 -11.03 12.45 14.38
N ILE A 121 -10.70 13.24 13.35
CA ILE A 121 -11.70 13.96 12.53
C ILE A 121 -12.68 12.98 11.90
N LEU A 122 -12.18 11.87 11.34
CA LEU A 122 -13.04 10.84 10.76
C LEU A 122 -13.93 10.20 11.81
N LEU A 123 -13.39 9.79 12.94
CA LEU A 123 -14.20 9.18 14.01
C LEU A 123 -15.26 10.15 14.54
N GLU A 124 -14.95 11.44 14.64
CA GLU A 124 -15.93 12.46 15.03
C GLU A 124 -17.07 12.57 14.01
N SER A 125 -16.74 12.67 12.72
CA SER A 125 -17.72 12.67 11.63
C SER A 125 -18.58 11.40 11.62
N LEU A 126 -17.98 10.22 11.79
CA LEU A 126 -18.68 8.94 11.83
C LEU A 126 -19.64 8.82 13.02
N ASN A 127 -19.36 9.53 14.11
CA ASN A 127 -20.22 9.58 15.29
C ASN A 127 -21.36 10.59 15.17
N SER A 128 -21.33 11.50 14.19
CA SER A 128 -22.40 12.46 13.95
C SER A 128 -23.67 11.76 13.46
N THR A 129 -24.81 12.21 13.98
CA THR A 129 -26.14 11.78 13.54
C THR A 129 -26.62 12.55 12.31
N ASP A 130 -26.00 13.68 11.98
CA ASP A 130 -26.34 14.45 10.77
C ASP A 130 -25.78 13.76 9.52
N ILE A 131 -26.66 13.45 8.58
CA ILE A 131 -26.34 12.88 7.27
C ILE A 131 -25.31 13.74 6.51
N LYS A 132 -25.37 15.07 6.63
CA LYS A 132 -24.46 15.99 5.93
C LYS A 132 -23.05 15.99 6.52
N GLU A 133 -22.93 15.73 7.81
CA GLU A 133 -21.64 15.70 8.53
C GLU A 133 -21.01 14.31 8.50
N ASN A 134 -21.82 13.25 8.41
CA ASN A 134 -21.34 11.88 8.48
C ASN A 134 -20.68 11.44 7.17
N PHE A 135 -19.38 11.12 7.20
CA PHE A 135 -18.64 10.62 6.05
C PHE A 135 -19.24 9.35 5.42
N CYS A 136 -19.85 8.46 6.22
CA CYS A 136 -20.48 7.25 5.72
C CYS A 136 -21.77 7.49 4.94
N SER A 137 -22.37 8.69 4.99
CA SER A 137 -23.51 9.00 4.12
C SER A 137 -23.15 8.98 2.64
N LEU A 138 -21.88 9.26 2.30
CA LEU A 138 -21.34 9.20 0.94
C LEU A 138 -21.40 7.79 0.34
N ALA A 139 -21.43 6.75 1.17
CA ALA A 139 -21.60 5.37 0.73
C ALA A 139 -23.02 5.08 0.19
N THR A 140 -23.98 5.93 0.52
CA THR A 140 -25.40 5.77 0.16
C THR A 140 -25.93 6.87 -0.76
N SER A 141 -25.12 7.88 -1.06
CA SER A 141 -25.52 9.04 -1.85
C SER A 141 -25.38 8.78 -3.36
N THR A 142 -24.81 9.71 -4.13
CA THR A 142 -24.66 9.58 -5.59
C THR A 142 -23.62 8.53 -5.99
N LEU A 143 -23.71 8.01 -7.23
CA LEU A 143 -22.76 7.02 -7.73
C LEU A 143 -21.30 7.49 -7.66
N GLU A 144 -21.05 8.77 -7.93
CA GLU A 144 -19.70 9.35 -7.87
C GLU A 144 -19.16 9.37 -6.44
N GLU A 145 -19.97 9.84 -5.50
CA GLU A 145 -19.62 9.88 -4.08
C GLU A 145 -19.41 8.47 -3.53
N ARG A 146 -20.23 7.50 -3.92
CA ARG A 146 -20.05 6.07 -3.57
C ARG A 146 -18.70 5.54 -4.02
N ARG A 147 -18.29 5.84 -5.26
CA ARG A 147 -16.98 5.41 -5.81
C ARG A 147 -15.82 6.07 -5.09
N VAL A 148 -15.91 7.38 -4.84
CA VAL A 148 -14.89 8.14 -4.10
C VAL A 148 -14.77 7.59 -2.68
N TRP A 149 -15.90 7.39 -2.00
CA TRP A 149 -15.95 6.83 -0.66
C TRP A 149 -15.35 5.42 -0.61
N ALA A 150 -15.72 4.54 -1.53
CA ALA A 150 -15.19 3.17 -1.59
C ALA A 150 -13.67 3.18 -1.77
N PHE A 151 -13.15 3.98 -2.70
CA PHE A 151 -11.71 4.12 -2.91
C PHE A 151 -10.99 4.64 -1.67
N GLN A 152 -11.48 5.73 -1.08
CA GLN A 152 -10.88 6.33 0.11
C GLN A 152 -10.89 5.39 1.30
N THR A 153 -12.01 4.70 1.52
CA THR A 153 -12.20 3.79 2.64
C THR A 153 -11.34 2.54 2.51
N ARG A 154 -11.20 1.98 1.30
CA ARG A 154 -10.25 0.88 1.04
C ARG A 154 -8.82 1.31 1.35
N LYS A 155 -8.38 2.49 0.90
CA LYS A 155 -7.03 3.02 1.20
C LYS A 155 -6.83 3.29 2.69
N LEU A 156 -7.85 3.81 3.38
CA LEU A 156 -7.83 4.02 4.83
C LEU A 156 -7.70 2.70 5.59
N ILE A 157 -8.47 1.69 5.20
CA ILE A 157 -8.40 0.35 5.79
C ILE A 157 -7.00 -0.24 5.55
N SER A 158 -6.44 -0.17 4.34
CA SER A 158 -5.08 -0.64 4.08
C SER A 158 -4.04 0.08 4.95
N LEU A 159 -4.18 1.38 5.15
CA LEU A 159 -3.30 2.15 6.04
C LEU A 159 -3.45 1.73 7.50
N CYS A 160 -4.69 1.55 7.97
CA CYS A 160 -4.95 1.07 9.33
C CYS A 160 -4.34 -0.31 9.54
N LEU A 161 -4.59 -1.23 8.62
CA LEU A 161 -4.02 -2.58 8.63
C LEU A 161 -2.49 -2.55 8.65
N PHE A 162 -1.84 -1.70 7.85
CA PHE A 162 -0.39 -1.51 7.89
C PHE A 162 0.11 -1.01 9.25
N ILE A 163 -0.57 -0.02 9.84
CA ILE A 163 -0.23 0.47 11.20
C ILE A 163 -0.35 -0.66 12.23
N LEU A 164 -1.37 -1.52 12.11
CA LEU A 164 -1.57 -2.66 13.00
C LEU A 164 -0.49 -3.74 12.80
N SER A 165 -0.02 -3.96 11.56
CA SER A 165 1.02 -4.96 11.28
C SER A 165 2.42 -4.50 11.70
N GLU A 166 2.72 -3.21 11.60
CA GLU A 166 4.02 -2.64 11.99
C GLU A 166 4.15 -2.39 13.51
N PHE A 167 3.10 -2.67 14.29
CA PHE A 167 3.14 -2.50 15.74
C PHE A 167 4.04 -3.55 16.40
N ASN A 168 5.32 -3.22 16.58
CA ASN A 168 6.25 -4.01 17.39
C ASN A 168 6.40 -3.40 18.80
N LYS A 169 6.14 -4.19 19.85
CA LYS A 169 6.17 -3.75 21.26
C LYS A 169 7.55 -3.31 21.77
N SER A 170 8.58 -3.32 20.92
CA SER A 170 9.98 -3.12 21.31
C SER A 170 10.48 -1.67 21.31
N HIS A 171 9.66 -0.66 20.94
CA HIS A 171 10.10 0.73 20.87
C HIS A 171 9.61 1.60 22.05
N THR A 172 10.56 2.28 22.69
CA THR A 172 10.44 3.16 23.87
C THR A 172 9.74 4.51 23.61
N GLY A 173 9.21 4.76 22.40
CA GLY A 173 8.33 5.91 22.06
C GLY A 173 6.83 5.54 22.10
N CYS A 174 6.46 4.64 23.00
CA CYS A 174 5.32 3.72 22.88
C CYS A 174 3.92 4.38 22.86
N GLN A 175 3.73 5.55 23.50
CA GLN A 175 2.39 6.11 23.73
C GLN A 175 1.70 6.60 22.46
N ASP A 176 2.36 7.39 21.62
CA ASP A 176 1.75 7.92 20.39
C ASP A 176 1.43 6.81 19.38
N ILE A 177 2.25 5.76 19.37
CA ILE A 177 2.00 4.58 18.55
C ILE A 177 0.81 3.80 19.10
N ILE A 178 0.70 3.57 20.42
CA ILE A 178 -0.48 2.93 21.04
C ILE A 178 -1.75 3.70 20.70
N VAL A 179 -1.73 5.02 20.84
CA VAL A 179 -2.89 5.88 20.51
C VAL A 179 -3.24 5.74 19.03
N LEU A 180 -2.25 5.76 18.14
CA LEU A 180 -2.46 5.59 16.70
C LEU A 180 -3.06 4.21 16.36
N THR A 181 -2.51 3.14 16.92
CA THR A 181 -2.99 1.76 16.75
C THR A 181 -4.43 1.61 17.27
N SER A 182 -4.75 2.22 18.42
CA SER A 182 -6.10 2.25 18.99
C SER A 182 -7.08 2.98 18.08
N LEU A 183 -6.71 4.16 17.55
CA LEU A 183 -7.52 4.90 16.59
C LEU A 183 -7.73 4.12 15.30
N ALA A 184 -6.69 3.47 14.78
CA ALA A 184 -6.76 2.62 13.58
C ALA A 184 -7.74 1.45 13.77
N MET A 185 -7.65 0.71 14.88
CA MET A 185 -8.61 -0.36 15.20
C MET A 185 -10.05 0.18 15.27
N ARG A 186 -10.26 1.28 16.00
CA ARG A 186 -11.59 1.89 16.15
C ARG A 186 -12.18 2.30 14.80
N LEU A 187 -11.34 2.86 13.92
CA LEU A 187 -11.77 3.28 12.59
C LEU A 187 -12.18 2.09 11.73
N VAL A 188 -11.37 1.02 11.68
CA VAL A 188 -11.71 -0.20 10.94
C VAL A 188 -13.01 -0.83 11.44
N VAL A 189 -13.19 -0.92 12.76
CA VAL A 189 -14.43 -1.44 13.36
C VAL A 189 -15.62 -0.56 13.01
N PHE A 190 -15.49 0.77 13.07
CA PHE A 190 -16.58 1.68 12.69
C PHE A 190 -16.98 1.54 11.23
N LEU A 191 -16.01 1.41 10.33
CA LEU A 191 -16.27 1.27 8.90
C LEU A 191 -16.87 -0.09 8.52
N THR A 192 -16.66 -1.12 9.33
CA THR A 192 -17.11 -2.50 9.04
C THR A 192 -18.31 -2.95 9.89
N ASP A 193 -18.75 -2.16 10.85
CA ASP A 193 -19.93 -2.45 11.68
C ASP A 193 -21.09 -1.52 11.30
N LEU A 194 -22.00 -2.03 10.46
CA LEU A 194 -23.18 -1.31 9.99
C LEU A 194 -24.02 -0.75 11.15
N LYS A 195 -24.04 -1.42 12.32
CA LYS A 195 -24.83 -0.97 13.48
C LYS A 195 -24.31 0.33 14.08
N ARG A 196 -23.06 0.71 13.80
CA ARG A 196 -22.43 1.93 14.30
C ARG A 196 -22.70 3.15 13.42
N TRP A 197 -23.24 2.95 12.22
CA TRP A 197 -23.51 4.02 11.28
C TRP A 197 -24.82 4.70 11.65
N LYS A 198 -24.73 5.76 12.46
CA LYS A 198 -25.89 6.46 13.03
C LYS A 198 -26.72 7.25 12.01
N SER A 199 -26.15 7.59 10.85
CA SER A 199 -26.80 8.40 9.82
C SER A 199 -27.58 7.58 8.78
N ILE A 200 -27.72 6.27 8.96
CA ILE A 200 -28.45 5.39 8.04
C ILE A 200 -29.95 5.41 8.36
N THR A 201 -30.78 5.60 7.35
CA THR A 201 -32.24 5.47 7.39
C THR A 201 -32.68 4.08 6.90
N ALA A 202 -33.96 3.74 7.05
CA ALA A 202 -34.47 2.45 6.54
C ALA A 202 -34.24 2.27 5.04
N ASP A 203 -34.35 3.37 4.27
CA ASP A 203 -34.32 3.36 2.80
C ASP A 203 -32.93 3.10 2.22
N ASN A 204 -31.86 3.51 2.91
CA ASN A 204 -30.49 3.35 2.43
C ASN A 204 -29.71 2.22 3.14
N ARG A 205 -30.41 1.43 3.97
CA ARG A 205 -29.80 0.34 4.74
C ARG A 205 -29.23 -0.76 3.86
N GLN A 206 -29.86 -1.08 2.74
CA GLN A 206 -29.37 -2.11 1.82
C GLN A 206 -28.08 -1.67 1.12
N ASP A 207 -28.03 -0.43 0.63
CA ASP A 207 -26.83 0.14 0.01
C ASP A 207 -25.65 0.18 1.00
N ALA A 208 -25.92 0.55 2.25
CA ALA A 208 -24.91 0.57 3.30
C ALA A 208 -24.43 -0.85 3.69
N ASP A 209 -25.34 -1.83 3.75
CA ASP A 209 -24.98 -3.24 3.99
C ASP A 209 -24.10 -3.79 2.86
N ILE A 210 -24.41 -3.48 1.60
CA ILE A 210 -23.57 -3.82 0.46
C ILE A 210 -22.19 -3.18 0.62
N ALA A 211 -22.12 -1.88 0.93
CA ALA A 211 -20.86 -1.17 1.12
C ALA A 211 -19.98 -1.81 2.22
N VAL A 212 -20.57 -2.17 3.36
CA VAL A 212 -19.86 -2.84 4.46
C VAL A 212 -19.38 -4.23 4.04
N LYS A 213 -20.22 -5.03 3.38
CA LYS A 213 -19.83 -6.35 2.85
C LYS A 213 -18.67 -6.25 1.85
N ASP A 214 -18.70 -5.23 1.00
CA ASP A 214 -17.65 -4.97 0.01
C ASP A 214 -16.30 -4.66 0.68
N LEU A 215 -16.32 -3.89 1.79
CA LEU A 215 -15.12 -3.64 2.60
C LEU A 215 -14.60 -4.90 3.28
N ILE A 216 -15.49 -5.72 3.85
CA ILE A 216 -15.12 -7.00 4.48
C ILE A 216 -14.50 -7.94 3.43
N CYS A 217 -15.09 -8.03 2.24
CA CYS A 217 -14.56 -8.80 1.13
C CYS A 217 -13.19 -8.26 0.69
N PHE A 218 -13.02 -6.94 0.60
CA PHE A 218 -11.72 -6.31 0.30
C PHE A 218 -10.64 -6.68 1.33
N MET A 219 -10.99 -6.73 2.62
CA MET A 219 -10.06 -7.14 3.67
C MET A 219 -9.68 -8.62 3.61
N GLY A 220 -10.61 -9.49 3.15
CA GLY A 220 -10.39 -10.93 3.02
C GLY A 220 -9.76 -11.36 1.69
N SER A 221 -9.86 -10.54 0.64
CA SER A 221 -9.39 -10.88 -0.69
C SER A 221 -7.87 -10.69 -0.82
N SER A 222 -7.17 -11.73 -1.28
CA SER A 222 -5.74 -11.71 -1.64
C SER A 222 -5.44 -10.85 -2.87
N LYS A 223 -6.46 -10.40 -3.61
CA LYS A 223 -6.30 -9.51 -4.76
C LYS A 223 -6.23 -8.08 -4.26
N SER A 224 -5.03 -7.66 -3.86
CA SER A 224 -4.70 -6.23 -3.88
C SER A 224 -4.91 -5.75 -5.31
N ASP A 225 -5.90 -4.89 -5.54
CA ASP A 225 -6.11 -4.25 -6.84
C ASP A 225 -4.76 -3.79 -7.39
N THR A 226 -4.42 -4.34 -8.56
CA THR A 226 -3.21 -4.06 -9.32
C THR A 226 -3.27 -2.66 -9.92
N ASP A 227 -3.38 -1.64 -9.07
CA ASP A 227 -3.06 -0.28 -9.43
C ASP A 227 -1.80 0.13 -8.65
N GLY A 228 -0.68 0.00 -9.35
CA GLY A 228 0.67 0.08 -8.82
C GLY A 228 0.99 1.43 -8.20
N ARG A 229 0.67 1.59 -6.91
CA ARG A 229 1.31 2.59 -6.03
C ARG A 229 1.14 2.38 -4.52
N VAL A 230 0.34 1.41 -4.09
CA VAL A 230 0.28 0.98 -2.69
C VAL A 230 0.35 -0.54 -2.69
N MET A 231 1.56 -1.06 -2.86
CA MET A 231 1.83 -2.47 -2.61
C MET A 231 2.07 -2.60 -1.11
N LEU A 232 0.98 -2.72 -0.36
CA LEU A 232 0.99 -3.19 1.00
C LEU A 232 0.49 -4.63 0.96
N ASP A 233 1.25 -5.54 1.56
CA ASP A 233 0.86 -6.93 1.72
C ASP A 233 -0.33 -7.00 2.68
N VAL A 234 -1.54 -6.82 2.13
CA VAL A 234 -2.82 -6.86 2.85
C VAL A 234 -2.97 -8.19 3.60
N HIS A 235 -2.29 -9.26 3.14
CA HIS A 235 -2.33 -10.59 3.75
C HIS A 235 -1.72 -10.60 5.16
N ASN A 236 -0.50 -10.09 5.34
CA ASN A 236 0.12 -10.04 6.67
C ASN A 236 -0.70 -9.19 7.67
N ALA A 237 -1.40 -8.18 7.15
CA ALA A 237 -2.18 -7.27 7.98
C ALA A 237 -3.61 -7.76 8.28
N ALA A 238 -4.26 -8.48 7.36
CA ALA A 238 -5.50 -9.21 7.60
C ALA A 238 -5.28 -10.32 8.66
N GLU A 239 -4.15 -11.03 8.59
CA GLU A 239 -3.76 -12.00 9.62
C GLU A 239 -3.60 -11.34 11.00
N GLN A 240 -2.97 -10.17 11.10
CA GLN A 240 -2.85 -9.42 12.36
C GLN A 240 -4.22 -8.89 12.84
N TYR A 241 -5.05 -8.36 11.94
CA TYR A 241 -6.41 -7.92 12.27
C TYR A 241 -7.26 -9.07 12.83
N CYS A 242 -7.14 -10.27 12.28
CA CYS A 242 -7.81 -11.45 12.81
C CYS A 242 -7.27 -11.85 14.20
N VAL A 243 -5.96 -11.76 14.44
CA VAL A 243 -5.37 -11.95 15.78
C VAL A 243 -5.89 -10.90 16.77
N PHE A 244 -6.07 -9.65 16.34
CA PHE A 244 -6.67 -8.57 17.15
C PHE A 244 -8.19 -8.75 17.36
N LEU A 245 -8.93 -9.27 16.38
CA LEU A 245 -10.35 -9.63 16.53
C LEU A 245 -10.56 -10.72 17.59
N VAL A 246 -9.68 -11.73 17.64
CA VAL A 246 -9.73 -12.83 18.63
C VAL A 246 -9.28 -12.37 20.03
N THR A 247 -8.71 -11.18 20.17
CA THR A 247 -8.45 -10.56 21.49
C THR A 247 -9.60 -9.70 22.00
N ILE A 248 -10.68 -9.51 21.23
CA ILE A 248 -11.91 -8.87 21.69
C ILE A 248 -12.63 -9.83 22.66
N PRO A 249 -12.81 -9.48 23.95
CA PRO A 249 -13.39 -10.38 24.96
C PRO A 249 -14.75 -10.94 24.56
N TRP A 250 -15.54 -10.14 23.84
CA TRP A 250 -16.88 -10.49 23.41
C TRP A 250 -16.94 -11.58 22.31
N LEU A 251 -15.91 -11.66 21.45
CA LEU A 251 -15.79 -12.72 20.46
C LEU A 251 -15.36 -14.04 21.12
N VAL A 252 -14.41 -13.97 22.06
CA VAL A 252 -13.93 -15.10 22.85
C VAL A 252 -15.04 -15.70 23.72
N GLN A 253 -15.97 -14.88 24.22
CA GLN A 253 -17.11 -15.32 25.03
C GLN A 253 -18.17 -16.12 24.25
N ARG A 254 -18.24 -15.99 22.93
CA ARG A 254 -19.22 -16.72 22.08
C ARG A 254 -18.62 -17.90 21.32
N LEU A 255 -17.30 -18.04 21.37
CA LEU A 255 -16.58 -19.17 20.80
C LEU A 255 -16.54 -20.33 21.80
N PRO A 256 -16.79 -21.58 21.36
CA PRO A 256 -16.58 -22.75 22.20
C PRO A 256 -15.18 -22.73 22.80
N SER A 257 -15.06 -22.92 24.12
CA SER A 257 -13.80 -22.77 24.87
C SER A 257 -12.66 -23.65 24.33
N VAL A 258 -13.00 -24.75 23.68
CA VAL A 258 -12.08 -25.69 23.02
C VAL A 258 -11.40 -25.09 21.78
N LEU A 259 -12.07 -24.17 21.08
CA LEU A 259 -11.56 -23.55 19.84
C LEU A 259 -10.72 -22.29 20.11
N VAL A 260 -10.85 -21.67 21.29
CA VAL A 260 -10.15 -20.44 21.65
C VAL A 260 -8.61 -20.57 21.58
N PRO A 261 -7.96 -21.66 22.06
CA PRO A 261 -6.52 -21.82 21.94
C PRO A 261 -6.07 -22.09 20.50
N ALA A 262 -6.86 -22.86 19.74
CA ALA A 262 -6.58 -23.20 18.35
C ALA A 262 -6.65 -21.95 17.45
N LEU A 263 -7.65 -21.10 17.67
CA LEU A 263 -7.81 -19.83 16.95
C LEU A 263 -6.83 -18.73 17.40
N LYS A 264 -6.00 -18.94 18.43
CA LYS A 264 -4.90 -18.01 18.73
C LYS A 264 -3.65 -18.30 17.91
N HIS A 265 -3.56 -19.49 17.30
CA HIS A 265 -2.42 -19.87 16.49
C HIS A 265 -2.57 -19.40 15.04
N LYS A 266 -1.61 -18.58 14.59
CA LYS A 266 -1.52 -18.01 13.23
C LYS A 266 -1.67 -19.08 12.13
N SER A 267 -1.13 -20.28 12.36
CA SER A 267 -1.13 -21.42 11.42
C SER A 267 -2.49 -22.10 11.23
N ILE A 268 -3.45 -21.86 12.13
CA ILE A 268 -4.78 -22.51 12.10
C ILE A 268 -5.83 -21.54 11.55
N LEU A 269 -5.68 -20.25 11.85
CA LEU A 269 -6.66 -19.24 11.46
C LEU A 269 -6.68 -18.98 9.95
N SER A 270 -5.49 -18.86 9.34
CA SER A 270 -5.32 -18.51 7.93
C SER A 270 -6.01 -19.53 6.98
N PRO A 271 -5.83 -20.86 7.15
CA PRO A 271 -6.55 -21.86 6.35
C PRO A 271 -8.07 -21.87 6.58
N CYS A 272 -8.54 -21.65 7.81
CA CYS A 272 -9.98 -21.62 8.12
C CYS A 272 -10.68 -20.45 7.41
N PHE A 273 -10.06 -19.27 7.37
CA PHE A 273 -10.61 -18.12 6.65
C PHE A 273 -10.53 -18.28 5.13
N GLN A 274 -9.45 -18.86 4.59
CA GLN A 274 -9.39 -19.22 3.16
C GLN A 274 -10.49 -20.21 2.77
N THR A 275 -10.82 -21.16 3.66
CA THR A 275 -11.90 -22.13 3.45
C THR A 275 -13.28 -21.45 3.51
N ILE A 276 -13.51 -20.56 4.47
CA ILE A 276 -14.77 -19.79 4.57
C ILE A 276 -14.96 -18.88 3.35
N LEU A 277 -13.89 -18.23 2.88
CA LEU A 277 -13.91 -17.40 1.68
C LEU A 277 -14.15 -18.23 0.41
N ALA A 278 -13.53 -19.40 0.29
CA ALA A 278 -13.78 -20.33 -0.81
C ALA A 278 -15.22 -20.86 -0.82
N LEU A 279 -15.80 -21.11 0.36
CA LEU A 279 -17.21 -21.50 0.49
C LEU A 279 -18.16 -20.35 0.10
N ALA A 280 -17.84 -19.11 0.46
CA ALA A 280 -18.61 -17.93 0.09
C ALA A 280 -18.56 -17.63 -1.42
N ASP A 281 -17.45 -17.96 -2.10
CA ASP A 281 -17.32 -17.85 -3.55
C ASP A 281 -18.09 -18.99 -4.27
N LEU A 282 -18.11 -20.21 -3.72
CA LEU A 282 -18.92 -21.33 -4.23
C LEU A 282 -20.43 -21.11 -4.09
N GLU A 283 -20.88 -20.44 -3.01
CA GLU A 283 -22.27 -20.02 -2.88
C GLU A 283 -22.64 -18.95 -3.92
N ARG A 284 -21.68 -18.14 -4.37
CA ARG A 284 -21.90 -17.10 -5.39
C ARG A 284 -21.98 -17.67 -6.82
N GLU A 285 -21.31 -18.78 -7.09
CA GLU A 285 -21.37 -19.49 -8.37
C GLU A 285 -22.64 -20.34 -8.55
N ASN A 286 -23.28 -20.77 -7.45
CA ASN A 286 -24.53 -21.54 -7.50
C ASN A 286 -25.79 -20.68 -7.68
N PHE A 287 -25.68 -19.35 -7.71
CA PHE A 287 -26.79 -18.39 -7.85
C PHE A 287 -26.72 -17.53 -9.13
N ASN A 288 -25.83 -17.86 -10.08
CA ASN A 288 -25.85 -17.37 -11.47
C ASN A 288 -26.23 -18.50 -12.43
#